data_AF-A0A8T5ZKE5-F1
#
_entry.id   AF-A0A8T5ZKE5-F1
#
_cell.length_a   1.000
_cell.length_b   1.000
_cell.length_c   1.000
_cell.angle_alpha   90.00
_cell.angle_beta   90.00
_cell.angle_gamma   90.00
#
_symmetry.space_group_name_H-M   'P 1'
#
loop_
_entity.id
_entity.type
_entity.pdbx_description
1 polymer ?
#
loop_
_entity_poly.entity_id
_entity_poly.type
_entity_poly.pdbx_seq_one_letter_code
_entity_poly.pdbx_strand_id
1 'polypeptide(L)'
;QACRLPYTLKDDQGRVVSYEKHLLSMKDNDQTANLGALIDAGVRSFKIEGRYKDMSYVKNITAHYRQMLDAIIEERGDLARASSGRTEHFFVPSTEKTFHRGSTDYFVNARKGDIGAFDSPKFIGLPVGEVLKVAKDHLDVAVTEPLANGDGLNVLIKREVVGFRANTVEKTGENQYRVWPNEMPADLHKIRPHHPLNRNLDHNWQQALTKTSSERRVAVDIELGGWQEQLILTLTSEEGVSITHTLDGQFDEANNAEKAMNNLKDGLAKLGQTLYYARDVQINLPGALFVPNSLLNQFRREAADMLDAARLASYQRGSRKPVADPAPVYPQTHLSFLANVYNQKAREFYHRYGVQLIDAAYEAHEEKGEVPVMI
;
A
#
# COMPACT_ATOMS: atom_id res chain seq x y z
N GLN A 1 10.93 -24.09 -2.10
CA GLN A 1 11.09 -22.65 -2.41
C GLN A 1 12.49 -22.43 -2.97
N ALA A 2 12.70 -22.69 -4.27
CA ALA A 2 14.02 -22.74 -4.90
C ALA A 2 14.82 -21.42 -4.77
N CYS A 3 14.14 -20.27 -4.83
CA CYS A 3 14.76 -18.95 -4.67
C CYS A 3 15.45 -18.68 -3.32
N ARG A 4 15.28 -19.55 -2.32
CA ARG A 4 15.91 -19.42 -1.00
C ARG A 4 17.07 -20.39 -0.78
N LEU A 5 17.40 -21.23 -1.76
CA LEU A 5 18.52 -22.16 -1.65
C LEU A 5 19.81 -21.53 -2.20
N PRO A 6 20.97 -21.84 -1.62
CA PRO A 6 22.25 -21.50 -2.22
C PRO A 6 22.54 -22.41 -3.42
N TYR A 7 23.15 -21.84 -4.46
CA TYR A 7 23.51 -22.52 -5.70
C TYR A 7 24.96 -22.19 -6.07
N THR A 8 25.62 -23.17 -6.66
CA THR A 8 26.91 -22.99 -7.33
C THR A 8 26.69 -23.04 -8.84
N LEU A 9 26.83 -21.90 -9.51
CA LEU A 9 26.74 -21.80 -10.96
C LEU A 9 28.07 -22.23 -11.59
N LYS A 10 27.97 -23.14 -12.54
CA LYS A 10 29.08 -23.58 -13.38
C LYS A 10 28.78 -23.25 -14.83
N ASP A 11 29.83 -22.97 -15.60
CA ASP A 11 29.71 -22.86 -17.06
C ASP A 11 29.72 -24.24 -17.73
N ASP A 12 29.65 -24.23 -19.06
CA ASP A 12 29.68 -25.41 -19.94
C ASP A 12 30.96 -26.25 -19.79
N GLN A 13 32.06 -25.64 -19.33
CA GLN A 13 33.32 -26.30 -19.04
C GLN A 13 33.44 -26.78 -17.58
N GLY A 14 32.38 -26.59 -16.78
CA GLY A 14 32.35 -26.99 -15.37
C GLY A 14 33.08 -26.04 -14.41
N ARG A 15 33.56 -24.88 -14.88
CA ARG A 15 34.23 -23.87 -14.06
C ARG A 15 33.22 -23.12 -13.21
N VAL A 16 33.56 -22.83 -11.96
CA VAL A 16 32.66 -22.13 -11.03
C VAL A 16 32.60 -20.64 -11.37
N VAL A 17 31.42 -20.18 -11.78
CA VAL A 17 31.11 -18.77 -12.06
C VAL A 17 30.63 -18.06 -10.79
N SER A 18 29.85 -18.75 -9.96
CA SER A 18 29.39 -18.26 -8.67
C SER A 18 29.26 -19.42 -7.69
N TYR A 19 29.69 -19.23 -6.45
CA TYR A 19 29.71 -20.27 -5.42
C TYR A 19 28.73 -19.94 -4.28
N GLU A 20 27.87 -20.89 -3.92
CA GLU A 20 26.93 -20.82 -2.79
C GLU A 20 26.14 -19.49 -2.68
N LYS A 21 25.63 -19.01 -3.81
CA LYS A 21 24.80 -17.79 -3.87
C LYS A 21 23.33 -18.10 -4.10
N HIS A 22 22.45 -17.20 -3.68
CA HIS A 22 21.01 -17.30 -3.91
C HIS A 22 20.64 -16.77 -5.30
N LEU A 23 21.13 -17.43 -6.35
CA LEU A 23 21.07 -16.94 -7.74
C LEU A 23 19.66 -16.76 -8.31
N LEU A 24 18.67 -17.35 -7.66
CA LEU A 24 17.24 -17.22 -8.01
C LEU A 24 16.49 -16.26 -7.07
N SER A 25 17.20 -15.57 -6.18
CA SER A 25 16.65 -14.56 -5.27
C SER A 25 16.67 -13.20 -5.97
N MET A 26 15.50 -12.70 -6.34
CA MET A 26 15.31 -11.40 -6.97
C MET A 26 15.09 -10.31 -5.93
N LYS A 27 15.51 -9.08 -6.27
CA LYS A 27 15.06 -7.86 -5.60
C LYS A 27 13.55 -7.68 -5.78
N ASP A 28 12.95 -6.87 -4.92
CA ASP A 28 11.52 -6.60 -4.98
C ASP A 28 11.22 -5.66 -6.16
N ASN A 29 10.18 -5.98 -6.94
CA ASN A 29 9.76 -5.15 -8.07
C ASN A 29 9.09 -3.88 -7.55
N ASP A 30 9.75 -2.74 -7.73
CA ASP A 30 9.29 -1.43 -7.30
C ASP A 30 9.10 -0.52 -8.52
N GLN A 31 7.86 -0.11 -8.75
CA GLN A 31 7.46 0.72 -9.88
C GLN A 31 7.06 2.12 -9.45
N THR A 32 7.39 2.53 -8.22
CA THR A 32 7.06 3.87 -7.68
C THR A 32 7.49 4.97 -8.65
N ALA A 33 8.72 4.90 -9.18
CA ALA A 33 9.27 5.91 -10.10
C ALA A 33 8.63 5.87 -11.51
N ASN A 34 7.93 4.79 -11.88
CA ASN A 34 7.37 4.59 -13.21
C ASN A 34 5.84 4.76 -13.24
N LEU A 35 5.20 5.14 -12.12
CA LEU A 35 3.74 5.22 -12.03
C LEU A 35 3.13 6.13 -13.11
N GLY A 36 3.69 7.32 -13.32
CA GLY A 36 3.22 8.24 -14.35
C GLY A 36 3.27 7.64 -15.76
N ALA A 37 4.44 7.12 -16.16
CA ALA A 37 4.62 6.48 -17.46
C ALA A 37 3.69 5.27 -17.67
N LEU A 38 3.47 4.47 -16.62
CA LEU A 38 2.55 3.32 -16.68
C LEU A 38 1.10 3.80 -16.85
N ILE A 39 0.68 4.86 -16.17
CA ILE A 39 -0.66 5.46 -16.33
C ILE A 39 -0.85 5.96 -17.77
N ASP A 40 0.16 6.65 -18.32
CA ASP A 40 0.14 7.17 -19.69
C ASP A 40 0.09 6.05 -20.73
N ALA A 41 0.74 4.91 -20.46
CA ALA A 41 0.64 3.70 -21.27
C ALA A 41 -0.74 3.01 -21.19
N GLY A 42 -1.69 3.54 -20.41
CA GLY A 42 -3.06 3.01 -20.29
C GLY A 42 -3.26 2.06 -19.10
N VAL A 43 -2.28 1.90 -18.21
CA VAL A 43 -2.46 1.11 -16.99
C VAL A 43 -3.48 1.81 -16.08
N ARG A 44 -4.46 1.04 -15.60
CA ARG A 44 -5.53 1.52 -14.69
C ARG A 44 -5.63 0.70 -13.40
N SER A 45 -4.91 -0.41 -13.32
CA SER A 45 -4.92 -1.30 -12.16
C SER A 45 -3.48 -1.68 -11.82
N PHE A 46 -3.05 -1.30 -10.62
CA PHE A 46 -1.75 -1.65 -10.05
C PHE A 46 -1.96 -2.73 -9.00
N LYS A 47 -1.33 -3.88 -9.20
CA LYS A 47 -1.42 -5.01 -8.28
C LYS A 47 -0.17 -5.05 -7.41
N ILE A 48 -0.37 -5.25 -6.12
CA ILE A 48 0.70 -5.55 -5.17
C ILE A 48 0.81 -7.07 -4.94
N GLU A 49 2.03 -7.56 -4.74
CA GLU A 49 2.25 -8.96 -4.39
C GLU A 49 2.18 -9.14 -2.87
N GLY A 50 1.20 -9.94 -2.41
CA GLY A 50 0.92 -10.10 -0.98
C GLY A 50 1.05 -11.53 -0.47
N ARG A 51 1.43 -12.51 -1.29
CA ARG A 51 1.44 -13.92 -0.87
C ARG A 51 2.44 -14.14 0.26
N TYR A 52 1.96 -14.71 1.38
CA TYR A 52 2.72 -14.94 2.61
C TYR A 52 3.30 -13.66 3.25
N LYS A 53 2.73 -12.49 2.95
CA LYS A 53 3.10 -11.23 3.59
C LYS A 53 2.19 -10.98 4.80
N ASP A 54 2.76 -10.37 5.83
CA ASP A 54 2.02 -10.01 7.04
C ASP A 54 1.14 -8.76 6.81
N MET A 55 0.29 -8.47 7.81
CA MET A 55 -0.61 -7.32 7.76
C MET A 55 0.17 -5.99 7.64
N SER A 56 1.30 -5.87 8.33
CA SER A 56 2.13 -4.67 8.32
C SER A 56 2.67 -4.36 6.93
N TYR A 57 3.16 -5.38 6.21
CA TYR A 57 3.58 -5.26 4.82
C TYR A 57 2.44 -4.80 3.92
N VAL A 58 1.27 -5.45 4.00
CA VAL A 58 0.13 -5.10 3.13
C VAL A 58 -0.33 -3.67 3.39
N LYS A 59 -0.52 -3.25 4.65
CA LYS A 59 -0.88 -1.88 5.01
C LYS A 59 0.13 -0.87 4.49
N ASN A 60 1.42 -1.15 4.69
CA ASN A 60 2.51 -0.27 4.30
C ASN A 60 2.60 -0.05 2.79
N ILE A 61 2.66 -1.13 2.01
CA ILE A 61 2.81 -1.05 0.56
C ILE A 61 1.55 -0.47 -0.08
N THR A 62 0.36 -0.85 0.37
CA THR A 62 -0.89 -0.25 -0.15
C THR A 62 -0.97 1.25 0.15
N ALA A 63 -0.62 1.68 1.36
CA ALA A 63 -0.62 3.10 1.71
C ALA A 63 0.41 3.90 0.90
N HIS A 64 1.64 3.39 0.74
CA HIS A 64 2.67 4.03 -0.09
C HIS A 64 2.15 4.29 -1.51
N TYR A 65 1.69 3.24 -2.20
CA TYR A 65 1.22 3.38 -3.57
C TYR A 65 -0.07 4.20 -3.68
N ARG A 66 -0.95 4.15 -2.67
CA ARG A 66 -2.16 4.99 -2.66
C ARG A 66 -1.81 6.48 -2.56
N GLN A 67 -0.87 6.86 -1.68
CA GLN A 67 -0.39 8.23 -1.57
C GLN A 67 0.23 8.73 -2.88
N MET A 68 1.08 7.92 -3.52
CA MET A 68 1.69 8.28 -4.80
C MET A 68 0.65 8.46 -5.91
N LEU A 69 -0.31 7.54 -6.02
CA LEU A 69 -1.37 7.62 -7.02
C LEU A 69 -2.33 8.79 -6.75
N ASP A 70 -2.58 9.13 -5.48
CA ASP A 70 -3.42 10.27 -5.11
C ASP A 70 -2.78 11.60 -5.50
N ALA A 71 -1.48 11.77 -5.24
CA ALA A 71 -0.73 12.94 -5.68
C ALA A 71 -0.81 13.11 -7.22
N ILE A 72 -0.59 12.02 -7.97
CA ILE A 72 -0.69 12.05 -9.45
C ILE A 72 -2.09 12.45 -9.92
N ILE A 73 -3.16 11.92 -9.28
CA ILE A 73 -4.55 12.25 -9.65
C ILE A 73 -4.86 13.73 -9.34
N GLU A 74 -4.34 14.27 -8.24
CA GLU A 74 -4.57 15.67 -7.85
C GLU A 74 -3.87 16.66 -8.78
N GLU A 75 -2.70 16.29 -9.29
CA GLU A 75 -1.95 17.10 -10.26
C GLU A 75 -2.54 17.06 -11.68
N ARG A 76 -3.41 16.09 -11.97
CA ARG A 76 -3.89 15.78 -13.33
C ARG A 76 -5.41 15.78 -13.46
N GLY A 77 -5.94 16.79 -14.15
CA GLY A 77 -7.38 16.91 -14.43
C GLY A 77 -7.96 15.86 -15.39
N ASP A 78 -7.13 15.08 -16.09
CA ASP A 78 -7.56 13.99 -16.98
C ASP A 78 -7.76 12.65 -16.25
N LEU A 79 -7.45 12.59 -14.95
CA LEU A 79 -7.55 11.39 -14.12
C LEU A 79 -8.67 11.52 -13.10
N ALA A 80 -9.25 10.38 -12.74
CA ALA A 80 -10.22 10.27 -11.66
C ALA A 80 -10.02 8.98 -10.88
N ARG A 81 -10.44 8.99 -9.61
CA ARG A 81 -10.43 7.79 -8.77
C ARG A 81 -11.50 6.81 -9.23
N ALA A 82 -11.18 5.52 -9.16
CA ALA A 82 -12.14 4.45 -9.43
C ALA A 82 -13.14 4.21 -8.28
N SER A 83 -12.82 4.68 -7.07
CA SER A 83 -13.68 4.57 -5.89
C SER A 83 -13.90 5.94 -5.27
N SER A 84 -15.08 6.17 -4.71
CA SER A 84 -15.35 7.34 -3.86
C SER A 84 -14.40 7.40 -2.67
N GLY A 85 -14.43 8.48 -1.93
CA GLY A 85 -13.77 8.63 -0.64
C GLY A 85 -12.28 8.91 -0.74
N ARG A 86 -11.78 9.50 0.35
CA ARG A 86 -10.36 9.74 0.61
C ARG A 86 -9.91 8.86 1.77
N THR A 87 -8.75 8.25 1.62
CA THR A 87 -8.12 7.47 2.67
C THR A 87 -7.11 8.34 3.39
N GLU A 88 -7.32 8.53 4.68
CA GLU A 88 -6.34 9.10 5.59
C GLU A 88 -5.50 7.96 6.19
N HIS A 89 -4.20 8.18 6.31
CA HIS A 89 -3.26 7.23 6.90
C HIS A 89 -2.72 7.78 8.21
N PHE A 90 -2.76 6.98 9.27
CA PHE A 90 -2.29 7.37 10.62
C PHE A 90 -0.86 6.90 10.89
N PHE A 91 -0.10 6.66 9.83
CA PHE A 91 1.31 6.31 9.83
C PHE A 91 1.96 6.79 8.52
N VAL A 92 3.28 6.94 8.54
CA VAL A 92 4.05 7.24 7.33
C VAL A 92 4.49 5.91 6.70
N PRO A 93 4.01 5.58 5.49
CA PRO A 93 4.44 4.38 4.80
C PRO A 93 5.87 4.53 4.27
N SER A 94 6.59 3.43 4.19
CA SER A 94 7.93 3.35 3.62
C SER A 94 8.17 1.94 3.10
N THR A 95 8.40 1.79 1.80
CA THR A 95 8.70 0.49 1.17
C THR A 95 9.91 -0.20 1.79
N GLU A 96 10.78 0.56 2.45
CA GLU A 96 12.01 0.08 3.08
C GLU A 96 11.82 -0.45 4.52
N LYS A 97 10.71 -0.14 5.19
CA LYS A 97 10.50 -0.52 6.61
C LYS A 97 9.93 -1.92 6.82
N THR A 98 9.43 -2.55 5.77
CA THR A 98 8.91 -3.94 5.79
C THR A 98 9.80 -4.84 4.98
N PHE A 99 9.57 -6.17 5.05
CA PHE A 99 10.37 -7.15 4.31
C PHE A 99 10.62 -6.69 2.87
N HIS A 100 11.86 -6.34 2.57
CA HIS A 100 12.37 -6.03 1.25
C HIS A 100 13.73 -6.67 1.05
N ARG A 101 14.14 -6.83 -0.21
CA ARG A 101 15.50 -7.30 -0.53
C ARG A 101 16.20 -6.36 -1.49
N GLY A 102 15.99 -5.06 -1.30
CA GLY A 102 16.32 -4.04 -2.28
C GLY A 102 15.25 -3.97 -3.36
N SER A 103 15.29 -2.88 -4.12
CA SER A 103 14.30 -2.59 -5.15
C SER A 103 14.91 -2.72 -6.55
N THR A 104 14.07 -3.09 -7.51
CA THR A 104 14.38 -3.04 -8.93
C THR A 104 13.12 -2.68 -9.70
N ASP A 105 13.24 -1.85 -10.73
CA ASP A 105 12.20 -1.68 -11.75
C ASP A 105 12.25 -2.80 -12.80
N TYR A 106 13.07 -3.82 -12.54
CA TYR A 106 13.44 -4.90 -13.44
C TYR A 106 14.04 -4.32 -14.74
N PHE A 107 13.36 -4.51 -15.87
CA PHE A 107 13.78 -4.03 -17.19
C PHE A 107 12.75 -3.10 -17.83
N VAL A 108 11.90 -2.44 -17.04
CA VAL A 108 10.87 -1.52 -17.56
C VAL A 108 11.49 -0.39 -18.41
N ASN A 109 12.65 0.12 -18.00
CA ASN A 109 13.38 1.17 -18.72
C ASN A 109 14.53 0.62 -19.57
N ALA A 110 15.41 -0.18 -18.97
CA ALA A 110 16.58 -0.78 -19.62
C ALA A 110 17.08 -1.99 -18.83
N ARG A 111 17.92 -2.82 -19.43
CA ARG A 111 18.57 -3.93 -18.72
C ARG A 111 19.58 -3.41 -17.70
N LYS A 112 19.50 -3.95 -16.47
CA LYS A 112 20.39 -3.63 -15.35
C LYS A 112 21.04 -4.92 -14.85
N GLY A 113 22.31 -4.85 -14.46
CA GLY A 113 23.02 -6.02 -13.91
C GLY A 113 22.60 -6.37 -12.48
N ASP A 114 22.25 -5.38 -11.67
CA ASP A 114 22.01 -5.53 -10.23
C ASP A 114 20.50 -5.63 -9.88
N ILE A 115 19.89 -6.72 -10.35
CA ILE A 115 18.45 -7.04 -10.15
C ILE A 115 18.23 -8.16 -9.12
N GLY A 116 19.31 -8.79 -8.65
CA GLY A 116 19.29 -9.93 -7.75
C GLY A 116 19.63 -9.55 -6.31
N ALA A 117 19.07 -10.29 -5.36
CA ALA A 117 19.45 -10.30 -3.96
C ALA A 117 20.25 -11.58 -3.64
N PHE A 118 21.37 -11.75 -4.34
CA PHE A 118 22.11 -13.02 -4.39
C PHE A 118 22.89 -13.35 -3.12
N ASP A 119 23.26 -12.33 -2.35
CA ASP A 119 24.06 -12.50 -1.13
C ASP A 119 23.21 -12.93 0.07
N SER A 120 21.94 -12.54 0.16
CA SER A 120 21.02 -13.03 1.19
C SER A 120 19.57 -12.99 0.75
N PRO A 121 18.78 -14.07 0.97
CA PRO A 121 17.35 -14.07 0.74
C PRO A 121 16.59 -13.52 1.96
N LYS A 122 17.29 -13.13 3.03
CA LYS A 122 16.74 -12.60 4.28
C LYS A 122 16.55 -11.09 4.18
N PHE A 123 15.64 -10.57 5.00
CA PHE A 123 15.46 -9.14 5.17
C PHE A 123 16.52 -8.59 6.13
N ILE A 124 17.47 -7.83 5.58
CA ILE A 124 18.57 -7.18 6.32
C ILE A 124 18.07 -5.89 7.00
N GLY A 125 17.02 -5.25 6.46
CA GLY A 125 16.52 -3.99 7.00
C GLY A 125 17.35 -2.79 6.59
N LEU A 126 17.10 -1.68 7.27
CA LEU A 126 17.74 -0.39 7.04
C LEU A 126 18.97 -0.22 7.91
N PRO A 127 20.05 0.42 7.43
CA PRO A 127 21.15 0.87 8.28
C PRO A 127 20.61 1.78 9.39
N VAL A 128 20.94 1.48 10.64
CA VAL A 128 20.51 2.30 11.79
C VAL A 128 21.69 2.89 12.54
N GLY A 129 22.89 2.37 12.35
CA GLY A 129 24.09 2.88 13.00
C GLY A 129 25.23 1.88 13.01
N GLU A 130 25.98 1.86 14.10
CA GLU A 130 27.15 1.01 14.29
C GLU A 130 27.27 0.48 15.72
N VAL A 131 27.90 -0.67 15.87
CA VAL A 131 28.28 -1.24 17.17
C VAL A 131 29.59 -0.61 17.63
N LEU A 132 29.58 0.09 18.74
CA LEU A 132 30.78 0.67 19.36
C LEU A 132 31.54 -0.37 20.18
N LYS A 133 30.82 -1.22 20.91
CA LYS A 133 31.40 -2.23 21.79
C LYS A 133 30.47 -3.41 21.97
N VAL A 134 31.06 -4.61 22.02
CA VAL A 134 30.37 -5.84 22.45
C VAL A 134 30.89 -6.23 23.81
N ALA A 135 30.01 -6.24 24.80
CA ALA A 135 30.29 -6.73 26.14
C ALA A 135 29.88 -8.21 26.27
N LYS A 136 29.82 -8.74 27.49
CA LYS A 136 29.43 -10.13 27.75
C LYS A 136 27.98 -10.42 27.34
N ASP A 137 27.06 -9.50 27.63
CA ASP A 137 25.60 -9.69 27.54
C ASP A 137 24.87 -8.54 26.83
N HIS A 138 25.59 -7.49 26.41
CA HIS A 138 25.04 -6.32 25.74
C HIS A 138 25.97 -5.76 24.67
N LEU A 139 25.41 -4.85 23.86
CA LEU A 139 26.11 -4.02 22.90
C LEU A 139 25.95 -2.56 23.30
N ASP A 140 27.02 -1.78 23.20
CA ASP A 140 26.92 -0.32 23.15
C ASP A 140 26.96 0.08 21.68
N VAL A 141 25.99 0.89 21.24
CA VAL A 141 25.77 1.25 19.83
C VAL A 141 25.62 2.76 19.67
N ALA A 142 26.07 3.29 18.53
CA ALA A 142 25.75 4.63 18.06
C ALA A 142 24.76 4.51 16.90
N VAL A 143 23.69 5.31 16.91
CA VAL A 143 22.59 5.20 15.95
C VAL A 143 22.18 6.54 15.38
N THR A 144 21.56 6.51 14.21
CA THR A 144 21.00 7.70 13.54
C THR A 144 19.51 7.86 13.79
N GLU A 145 18.85 6.79 14.25
CA GLU A 145 17.44 6.78 14.63
C GLU A 145 17.26 6.21 16.04
N PRO A 146 16.24 6.67 16.81
CA PRO A 146 15.93 6.09 18.11
C PRO A 146 15.63 4.59 18.04
N LEU A 147 16.17 3.86 19.01
CA LEU A 147 15.87 2.43 19.22
C LEU A 147 14.82 2.24 20.30
N ALA A 148 14.06 1.15 20.18
CA ALA A 148 13.02 0.75 21.14
C ALA A 148 13.16 -0.71 21.58
N ASN A 149 12.63 -1.02 22.77
CA ASN A 149 12.45 -2.40 23.20
C ASN A 149 11.59 -3.14 22.17
N GLY A 150 12.03 -4.36 21.84
CA GLY A 150 11.40 -5.19 20.83
C GLY A 150 11.84 -4.88 19.40
N ASP A 151 12.82 -4.00 19.14
CA ASP A 151 13.37 -3.84 17.78
C ASP A 151 14.10 -5.11 17.31
N GLY A 152 14.09 -5.39 16.01
CA GLY A 152 14.91 -6.42 15.38
C GLY A 152 16.15 -5.78 14.79
N LEU A 153 17.31 -6.20 15.27
CA LEU A 153 18.60 -5.68 14.87
C LEU A 153 19.45 -6.80 14.30
N ASN A 154 20.36 -6.46 13.40
CA ASN A 154 21.30 -7.43 12.85
C ASN A 154 22.60 -6.79 12.39
N VAL A 155 23.62 -7.64 12.30
CA VAL A 155 24.92 -7.32 11.71
C VAL A 155 25.26 -8.36 10.64
N LEU A 156 26.08 -7.97 9.67
CA LEU A 156 26.58 -8.89 8.65
C LEU A 156 27.98 -9.38 9.05
N ILE A 157 28.16 -10.69 9.24
CA ILE A 157 29.45 -11.32 9.58
C ILE A 157 29.79 -12.33 8.50
N LYS A 158 30.86 -12.09 7.72
CA LYS A 158 31.28 -12.98 6.62
C LYS A 158 30.14 -13.40 5.67
N ARG A 159 29.26 -12.44 5.32
CA ARG A 159 28.04 -12.60 4.48
C ARG A 159 26.87 -13.31 5.16
N GLU A 160 26.98 -13.68 6.43
CA GLU A 160 25.85 -14.18 7.22
C GLU A 160 25.20 -13.06 8.02
N VAL A 161 23.87 -13.01 7.95
CA VAL A 161 23.07 -12.07 8.74
C VAL A 161 22.86 -12.67 10.13
N VAL A 162 23.51 -12.07 11.13
CA VAL A 162 23.37 -12.41 12.55
C VAL A 162 22.41 -11.41 13.18
N GLY A 163 21.16 -11.86 13.37
CA GLY A 163 20.08 -11.04 13.90
C GLY A 163 19.69 -11.41 15.33
N PHE A 164 19.16 -10.44 16.06
CA PHE A 164 18.64 -10.59 17.42
C PHE A 164 17.47 -9.64 17.67
N ARG A 165 16.67 -9.91 18.69
CA ARG A 165 15.63 -9.00 19.17
C ARG A 165 16.21 -8.18 20.33
N ALA A 166 16.07 -6.87 20.29
CA ALA A 166 16.45 -6.01 21.40
C ALA A 166 15.45 -6.21 22.55
N ASN A 167 15.83 -6.93 23.60
CA ASN A 167 14.97 -7.17 24.76
C ASN A 167 14.88 -5.91 25.63
N THR A 168 16.03 -5.31 25.90
CA THR A 168 16.15 -4.04 26.65
C THR A 168 17.02 -3.07 25.86
N VAL A 169 16.56 -1.83 25.74
CA VAL A 169 17.28 -0.71 25.13
C VAL A 169 17.30 0.45 26.13
N GLU A 170 18.49 0.83 26.54
CA GLU A 170 18.72 1.94 27.47
C GLU A 170 19.49 3.05 26.76
N LYS A 171 19.00 4.28 26.85
CA LYS A 171 19.68 5.44 26.28
C LYS A 171 20.83 5.85 27.20
N THR A 172 22.06 5.80 26.71
CA THR A 172 23.28 6.11 27.46
C THR A 172 23.86 7.48 27.12
N GLY A 173 23.45 8.07 25.99
CA GLY A 173 23.88 9.39 25.54
C GLY A 173 23.03 9.91 24.39
N GLU A 174 23.47 11.01 23.77
CA GLU A 174 22.88 11.46 22.50
C GLU A 174 23.20 10.43 21.43
N ASN A 175 22.15 9.88 20.78
CA ASN A 175 22.29 8.87 19.72
C ASN A 175 23.09 7.62 20.13
N GLN A 176 23.20 7.35 21.43
CA GLN A 176 23.91 6.19 21.97
C GLN A 176 22.99 5.38 22.88
N TYR A 177 23.05 4.07 22.69
CA TYR A 177 22.23 3.12 23.43
C TYR A 177 23.06 1.93 23.88
N ARG A 178 22.68 1.39 25.04
CA ARG A 178 23.01 0.04 25.43
C ARG A 178 21.85 -0.88 25.10
N VAL A 179 22.14 -1.97 24.40
CA VAL A 179 21.16 -2.92 23.90
C VAL A 179 21.48 -4.31 24.45
N TRP A 180 20.52 -4.91 25.16
CA TRP A 180 20.56 -6.31 25.57
C TRP A 180 19.72 -7.14 24.60
N PRO A 181 20.34 -8.06 23.84
CA PRO A 181 19.62 -9.04 23.04
C PRO A 181 18.75 -9.96 23.90
N ASN A 182 17.67 -10.48 23.31
CA ASN A 182 16.86 -11.56 23.91
C ASN A 182 17.68 -12.84 24.12
N GLU A 183 18.60 -13.11 23.21
CA GLU A 183 19.64 -14.13 23.30
C GLU A 183 20.89 -13.55 22.64
N MET A 184 22.04 -13.61 23.32
CA MET A 184 23.30 -13.08 22.80
C MET A 184 23.89 -14.07 21.77
N PRO A 185 23.87 -13.77 20.46
CA PRO A 185 24.46 -14.65 19.47
C PRO A 185 25.98 -14.69 19.65
N ALA A 186 26.55 -15.90 19.75
CA ALA A 186 27.98 -16.09 20.00
C ALA A 186 28.87 -15.39 18.96
N ASP A 187 28.40 -15.26 17.72
CA ASP A 187 29.13 -14.61 16.64
C ASP A 187 29.28 -13.10 16.82
N LEU A 188 28.44 -12.43 17.63
CA LEU A 188 28.60 -11.00 17.90
C LEU A 188 29.94 -10.70 18.57
N HIS A 189 30.52 -11.62 19.34
CA HIS A 189 31.85 -11.44 19.92
C HIS A 189 32.99 -11.42 18.88
N LYS A 190 32.70 -11.76 17.61
CA LYS A 190 33.67 -11.74 16.51
C LYS A 190 33.75 -10.38 15.80
N ILE A 191 32.80 -9.46 16.08
CA ILE A 191 32.75 -8.16 15.40
C ILE A 191 33.72 -7.17 16.04
N ARG A 192 34.20 -6.21 15.23
CA ARG A 192 35.08 -5.13 15.69
C ARG A 192 34.24 -3.88 16.04
N PRO A 193 34.77 -2.93 16.82
CA PRO A 193 34.16 -1.61 16.96
C PRO A 193 33.88 -0.96 15.60
N HIS A 194 32.84 -0.14 15.54
CA HIS A 194 32.30 0.53 14.35
C HIS A 194 31.74 -0.43 13.29
N HIS A 195 31.30 -1.61 13.70
CA HIS A 195 30.67 -2.57 12.78
C HIS A 195 29.24 -2.10 12.42
N PRO A 196 28.84 -2.10 11.14
CA PRO A 196 27.51 -1.64 10.74
C PRO A 196 26.38 -2.42 11.40
N LEU A 197 25.36 -1.69 11.87
CA LEU A 197 24.16 -2.19 12.51
C LEU A 197 22.94 -1.85 11.65
N ASN A 198 22.09 -2.83 11.39
CA ASN A 198 20.84 -2.67 10.65
C ASN A 198 19.63 -2.97 11.53
N ARG A 199 18.51 -2.31 11.26
CA ARG A 199 17.19 -2.57 11.85
C ARG A 199 16.28 -3.20 10.81
N ASN A 200 15.92 -4.46 11.01
CA ASN A 200 14.98 -5.21 10.15
C ASN A 200 13.60 -5.40 10.78
N LEU A 201 13.38 -4.84 11.97
CA LEU A 201 12.06 -4.71 12.55
C LEU A 201 12.01 -3.48 13.47
N ASP A 202 11.28 -2.45 13.05
CA ASP A 202 10.89 -1.30 13.87
C ASP A 202 9.65 -1.66 14.68
N HIS A 203 9.82 -1.90 15.98
CA HIS A 203 8.76 -2.43 16.84
C HIS A 203 7.60 -1.45 17.01
N ASN A 204 7.93 -0.19 17.30
CA ASN A 204 6.93 0.84 17.54
C ASN A 204 6.11 1.10 16.27
N TRP A 205 6.77 1.14 15.11
CA TRP A 205 6.08 1.29 13.84
C TRP A 205 5.20 0.07 13.52
N GLN A 206 5.67 -1.15 13.76
CA GLN A 206 4.82 -2.34 13.61
C GLN A 206 3.62 -2.33 14.56
N GLN A 207 3.80 -1.90 15.82
CA GLN A 207 2.70 -1.78 16.77
C GLN A 207 1.69 -0.70 16.38
N ALA A 208 2.13 0.38 15.74
CA ALA A 208 1.20 1.37 15.19
C ALA A 208 0.30 0.74 14.10
N LEU A 209 0.85 -0.20 13.32
CA LEU A 209 0.11 -0.91 12.28
C LEU A 209 -0.81 -2.02 12.80
N THR A 210 -0.71 -2.45 14.06
CA THR A 210 -1.68 -3.38 14.65
C THR A 210 -2.99 -2.69 15.02
N LYS A 211 -2.95 -1.37 15.22
CA LYS A 211 -4.12 -0.53 15.49
C LYS A 211 -4.78 -0.06 14.19
N THR A 212 -5.81 0.78 14.32
CA THR A 212 -6.38 1.53 13.20
C THR A 212 -5.28 2.37 12.56
N SER A 213 -4.89 2.00 11.35
CA SER A 213 -3.77 2.59 10.60
C SER A 213 -4.23 3.50 9.48
N SER A 214 -5.51 3.44 9.14
CA SER A 214 -6.09 4.26 8.08
C SER A 214 -7.60 4.25 8.21
N GLU A 215 -8.23 5.30 7.68
CA GLU A 215 -9.67 5.41 7.56
C GLU A 215 -10.02 5.94 6.17
N ARG A 216 -11.04 5.38 5.52
CA ARG A 216 -11.56 5.91 4.26
C ARG A 216 -12.92 6.54 4.50
N ARG A 217 -13.05 7.82 4.19
CA ARG A 217 -14.31 8.56 4.31
C ARG A 217 -14.72 9.24 3.01
N VAL A 218 -16.03 9.38 2.80
CA VAL A 218 -16.64 10.02 1.65
C VAL A 218 -16.99 11.46 1.98
N ALA A 219 -16.65 12.40 1.09
CA ALA A 219 -17.02 13.80 1.27
C ALA A 219 -18.53 13.98 1.10
N VAL A 220 -19.13 14.79 1.97
CA VAL A 220 -20.53 15.22 1.85
C VAL A 220 -20.62 16.72 2.04
N ASP A 221 -21.33 17.38 1.14
CA ASP A 221 -21.78 18.76 1.31
C ASP A 221 -23.15 18.75 1.98
N ILE A 222 -23.32 19.58 3.00
CA ILE A 222 -24.51 19.64 3.84
C ILE A 222 -25.15 21.01 3.69
N GLU A 223 -26.43 21.04 3.38
CA GLU A 223 -27.23 22.26 3.35
C GLU A 223 -28.42 22.11 4.29
N LEU A 224 -28.54 23.05 5.24
CA LEU A 224 -29.72 23.17 6.10
C LEU A 224 -30.50 24.42 5.71
N GLY A 225 -31.70 24.22 5.18
CA GLY A 225 -32.70 25.26 4.96
C GLY A 225 -33.94 25.05 5.86
N GLY A 226 -34.97 25.86 5.62
CA GLY A 226 -36.25 25.74 6.32
C GLY A 226 -36.71 27.05 6.98
N TRP A 227 -37.66 26.92 7.89
CA TRP A 227 -38.27 28.00 8.67
C TRP A 227 -38.74 27.47 10.04
N GLN A 228 -39.44 28.30 10.81
CA GLN A 228 -39.84 28.00 12.19
C GLN A 228 -40.69 26.73 12.35
N GLU A 229 -41.37 26.26 11.31
CA GLU A 229 -42.25 25.09 11.39
C GLU A 229 -41.66 23.82 10.76
N GLN A 230 -40.55 23.96 10.02
CA GLN A 230 -39.95 22.86 9.30
C GLN A 230 -38.49 23.14 8.94
N LEU A 231 -37.61 22.18 9.20
CA LEU A 231 -36.23 22.18 8.72
C LEU A 231 -36.06 21.22 7.56
N ILE A 232 -35.18 21.58 6.64
CA ILE A 232 -34.88 20.81 5.42
C ILE A 232 -33.38 20.60 5.36
N LEU A 233 -32.95 19.34 5.45
CA LEU A 233 -31.54 18.96 5.42
C LEU A 233 -31.25 18.19 4.14
N THR A 234 -30.37 18.75 3.32
CA THR A 234 -29.90 18.13 2.09
C THR A 234 -28.45 17.69 2.26
N LEU A 235 -28.16 16.42 1.98
CA LEU A 235 -26.81 15.87 1.96
C LEU A 235 -26.47 15.44 0.54
N THR A 236 -25.33 15.90 0.02
CA THR A 236 -24.84 15.52 -1.32
C THR A 236 -23.45 14.92 -1.22
N SER A 237 -23.27 13.67 -1.64
CA SER A 237 -21.96 13.01 -1.64
C SER A 237 -21.06 13.52 -2.77
N GLU A 238 -19.74 13.26 -2.67
CA GLU A 238 -18.76 13.70 -3.68
C GLU A 238 -18.98 13.11 -5.09
N GLU A 239 -19.70 12.00 -5.21
CA GLU A 239 -20.13 11.45 -6.51
C GLU A 239 -21.47 12.01 -7.01
N GLY A 240 -22.07 12.96 -6.29
CA GLY A 240 -23.29 13.68 -6.69
C GLY A 240 -24.60 13.02 -6.27
N VAL A 241 -24.58 11.98 -5.42
CA VAL A 241 -25.81 11.39 -4.88
C VAL A 241 -26.35 12.32 -3.79
N SER A 242 -27.60 12.75 -3.94
CA SER A 242 -28.24 13.70 -3.04
C SER A 242 -29.51 13.13 -2.42
N ILE A 243 -29.74 13.45 -1.15
CA ILE A 243 -30.99 13.19 -0.44
C ILE A 243 -31.45 14.47 0.23
N THR A 244 -32.75 14.59 0.43
CA THR A 244 -33.36 15.63 1.26
C THR A 244 -34.22 14.97 2.32
N HIS A 245 -34.03 15.37 3.56
CA HIS A 245 -34.80 14.92 4.71
C HIS A 245 -35.41 16.13 5.40
N THR A 246 -36.69 16.03 5.78
CA THR A 246 -37.43 17.11 6.43
C THR A 246 -37.73 16.76 7.89
N LEU A 247 -37.69 17.77 8.74
CA LEU A 247 -38.02 17.66 10.15
C LEU A 247 -39.07 18.71 10.49
N ASP A 248 -40.30 18.24 10.72
CA ASP A 248 -41.40 19.08 11.19
C ASP A 248 -41.24 19.37 12.69
N GLY A 249 -41.52 20.60 13.10
CA GLY A 249 -41.44 21.01 14.51
C GLY A 249 -41.56 22.51 14.67
N GLN A 250 -41.68 22.99 15.90
CA GLN A 250 -41.61 24.42 16.18
C GLN A 250 -40.22 24.79 16.69
N PHE A 251 -39.55 25.67 15.96
CA PHE A 251 -38.20 26.13 16.23
C PHE A 251 -38.23 27.64 16.48
N ASP A 252 -38.11 28.01 17.75
CA ASP A 252 -38.06 29.42 18.15
C ASP A 252 -36.76 30.08 17.71
N GLU A 253 -36.78 31.40 17.55
CA GLU A 253 -35.56 32.18 17.40
C GLU A 253 -34.68 32.06 18.64
N ALA A 254 -33.38 31.83 18.42
CA ALA A 254 -32.43 31.69 19.49
C ALA A 254 -32.08 33.06 20.08
N ASN A 255 -32.05 33.11 21.42
CA ASN A 255 -31.60 34.30 22.17
C ASN A 255 -30.17 34.76 21.80
N ASN A 256 -29.33 33.86 21.30
CA ASN A 256 -27.99 34.17 20.78
C ASN A 256 -27.84 33.55 19.39
N ALA A 257 -27.99 34.39 18.37
CA ALA A 257 -28.00 33.98 16.99
C ALA A 257 -26.69 33.32 16.53
N GLU A 258 -25.54 33.93 16.85
CA GLU A 258 -24.23 33.43 16.45
C GLU A 258 -23.95 32.05 17.05
N LYS A 259 -24.24 31.88 18.34
CA LYS A 259 -24.07 30.59 19.02
C LYS A 259 -24.98 29.52 18.44
N ALA A 260 -26.22 29.85 18.09
CA ALA A 260 -27.15 28.90 17.48
C ALA A 260 -26.67 28.46 16.08
N MET A 261 -26.24 29.40 15.25
CA MET A 261 -25.69 29.07 13.91
C MET A 261 -24.43 28.20 14.01
N ASN A 262 -23.51 28.51 14.93
CA ASN A 262 -22.32 27.69 15.17
C ASN A 262 -22.70 26.29 15.68
N ASN A 263 -23.65 26.18 16.61
CA ASN A 263 -24.14 24.89 17.09
C ASN A 263 -24.77 24.05 15.98
N LEU A 264 -25.54 24.65 15.07
CA LEU A 264 -26.11 23.96 13.91
C LEU A 264 -25.00 23.45 12.99
N LYS A 265 -24.04 24.32 12.65
CA LYS A 265 -22.91 23.97 11.78
C LYS A 265 -22.06 22.83 12.36
N ASP A 266 -21.61 22.98 13.61
CA ASP A 266 -20.83 21.96 14.33
C ASP A 266 -21.63 20.68 14.57
N GLY A 267 -22.92 20.82 14.84
CA GLY A 267 -23.84 19.71 15.03
C GLY A 267 -23.97 18.88 13.77
N LEU A 268 -24.23 19.51 12.63
CA LEU A 268 -24.38 18.83 11.34
C LEU A 268 -23.06 18.23 10.84
N ALA A 269 -21.92 18.88 11.10
CA ALA A 269 -20.61 18.39 10.71
C ALA A 269 -20.16 17.10 11.46
N LYS A 270 -20.79 16.74 12.59
CA LYS A 270 -20.43 15.59 13.43
C LYS A 270 -20.86 14.24 12.84
N LEU A 271 -20.21 13.84 11.76
CA LEU A 271 -20.45 12.59 11.03
C LEU A 271 -19.57 11.41 11.48
N GLY A 272 -18.90 11.52 12.64
CA GLY A 272 -17.83 10.61 13.06
C GLY A 272 -18.17 9.11 13.21
N GLN A 273 -19.46 8.76 13.30
CA GLN A 273 -19.95 7.37 13.39
C GLN A 273 -20.44 6.83 12.02
N THR A 274 -20.28 7.62 10.96
CA THR A 274 -20.67 7.26 9.60
C THR A 274 -19.42 7.12 8.73
N LEU A 275 -19.58 6.67 7.48
CA LEU A 275 -18.50 6.66 6.50
C LEU A 275 -18.17 8.06 5.93
N TYR A 276 -18.83 9.11 6.38
CA TYR A 276 -18.75 10.46 5.81
C TYR A 276 -17.86 11.42 6.60
N TYR A 277 -17.37 12.44 5.91
CA TYR A 277 -16.89 13.68 6.52
C TYR A 277 -17.56 14.87 5.83
N ALA A 278 -17.82 15.93 6.60
CA ALA A 278 -18.40 17.15 6.06
C ALA A 278 -17.32 17.92 5.29
N ARG A 279 -17.55 18.15 3.99
CA ARG A 279 -16.67 18.97 3.14
C ARG A 279 -17.10 20.44 3.19
N ASP A 280 -18.40 20.69 3.07
CA ASP A 280 -19.01 22.00 3.24
C ASP A 280 -20.30 21.90 4.07
N VAL A 281 -20.60 22.93 4.85
CA VAL A 281 -21.83 23.02 5.66
C VAL A 281 -22.40 24.42 5.55
N GLN A 282 -23.54 24.54 4.88
CA GLN A 282 -24.26 25.79 4.64
C GLN A 282 -25.56 25.81 5.44
N ILE A 283 -25.84 26.93 6.10
CA ILE A 283 -27.04 27.14 6.90
C ILE A 283 -27.81 28.32 6.28
N ASN A 284 -28.88 27.99 5.57
CA ASN A 284 -29.72 28.90 4.78
C ASN A 284 -31.10 29.06 5.45
N LEU A 285 -31.10 29.59 6.67
CA LEU A 285 -32.31 29.85 7.45
C LEU A 285 -32.66 31.35 7.47
N PRO A 286 -33.95 31.72 7.51
CA PRO A 286 -34.39 33.12 7.56
C PRO A 286 -33.99 33.83 8.87
N GLY A 287 -33.63 33.07 9.91
CA GLY A 287 -33.15 33.55 11.19
C GLY A 287 -32.41 32.43 11.94
N ALA A 288 -31.81 32.77 13.09
CA ALA A 288 -31.10 31.78 13.90
C ALA A 288 -32.08 30.96 14.75
N LEU A 289 -32.50 29.82 14.24
CA LEU A 289 -33.44 28.94 14.91
C LEU A 289 -32.74 28.08 15.96
N PHE A 290 -33.37 27.92 17.13
CA PHE A 290 -32.90 27.01 18.17
C PHE A 290 -33.37 25.58 17.88
N VAL A 291 -32.42 24.67 17.69
CA VAL A 291 -32.69 23.25 17.50
C VAL A 291 -32.07 22.46 18.67
N PRO A 292 -32.86 21.68 19.42
CA PRO A 292 -32.32 20.83 20.47
C PRO A 292 -31.27 19.84 19.91
N ASN A 293 -30.15 19.69 20.61
CA ASN A 293 -29.04 18.82 20.16
C ASN A 293 -29.49 17.37 19.91
N SER A 294 -30.41 16.84 20.71
CA SER A 294 -30.96 15.49 20.52
C SER A 294 -31.65 15.36 19.16
N LEU A 295 -32.47 16.34 18.81
CA LEU A 295 -33.23 16.38 17.58
C LEU A 295 -32.32 16.59 16.37
N LEU A 296 -31.35 17.51 16.46
CA LEU A 296 -30.34 17.72 15.42
C LEU A 296 -29.50 16.46 15.18
N ASN A 297 -29.12 15.75 16.25
CA ASN A 297 -28.37 14.50 16.16
C ASN A 297 -29.17 13.37 15.49
N GLN A 298 -30.47 13.29 15.79
CA GLN A 298 -31.37 12.33 15.16
C GLN A 298 -31.56 12.66 13.68
N PHE A 299 -31.89 13.92 13.36
CA PHE A 299 -32.11 14.41 12.01
C PHE A 299 -30.91 14.18 11.08
N ARG A 300 -29.70 14.49 11.58
CA ARG A 300 -28.44 14.20 10.87
C ARG A 300 -28.24 12.70 10.64
N ARG A 301 -28.55 11.85 11.62
CA ARG A 301 -28.36 10.40 11.51
C ARG A 301 -29.30 9.80 10.48
N GLU A 302 -30.58 10.15 10.55
CA GLU A 302 -31.60 9.70 9.59
C GLU A 302 -31.25 10.14 8.17
N ALA A 303 -30.79 11.39 7.98
CA ALA A 303 -30.32 11.86 6.69
C ALA A 303 -29.08 11.09 6.18
N ALA A 304 -28.13 10.74 7.05
CA ALA A 304 -26.97 9.93 6.68
C ALA A 304 -27.37 8.49 6.27
N ASP A 305 -28.32 7.87 6.99
CA ASP A 305 -28.85 6.54 6.66
C ASP A 305 -29.61 6.55 5.32
N MET A 306 -30.38 7.62 5.05
CA MET A 306 -31.01 7.84 3.74
C MET A 306 -29.97 7.98 2.62
N LEU A 307 -28.87 8.69 2.88
CA LEU A 307 -27.79 8.84 1.91
C LEU A 307 -27.11 7.49 1.63
N ASP A 308 -26.86 6.66 2.65
CA ASP A 308 -26.33 5.30 2.47
C ASP A 308 -27.22 4.48 1.51
N ALA A 309 -28.53 4.49 1.74
CA ALA A 309 -29.49 3.78 0.90
C ALA A 309 -29.50 4.32 -0.54
N ALA A 310 -29.52 5.64 -0.71
CA ALA A 310 -29.51 6.28 -2.03
C ALA A 310 -28.23 5.95 -2.82
N ARG A 311 -27.07 5.97 -2.15
CA ARG A 311 -25.78 5.64 -2.77
C ARG A 311 -25.73 4.18 -3.21
N LEU A 312 -26.20 3.25 -2.37
CA LEU A 312 -26.30 1.84 -2.72
C LEU A 312 -27.25 1.60 -3.90
N ALA A 313 -28.40 2.28 -3.93
CA ALA A 313 -29.36 2.19 -5.03
C ALA A 313 -28.81 2.78 -6.34
N SER A 314 -27.98 3.83 -6.26
CA SER A 314 -27.33 4.45 -7.42
C SER A 314 -26.16 3.65 -7.98
N TYR A 315 -25.60 2.70 -7.20
CA TYR A 315 -24.40 1.98 -7.59
C TYR A 315 -24.65 1.05 -8.78
N GLN A 316 -23.99 1.32 -9.90
CA GLN A 316 -24.02 0.48 -11.08
C GLN A 316 -22.78 -0.40 -11.13
N ARG A 317 -22.98 -1.72 -11.05
CA ARG A 317 -21.89 -2.69 -11.20
C ARG A 317 -21.41 -2.70 -12.65
N GLY A 318 -20.13 -2.40 -12.87
CA GLY A 318 -19.51 -2.53 -14.19
C GLY A 318 -19.62 -3.96 -14.73
N SER A 319 -20.03 -4.10 -15.98
CA SER A 319 -19.99 -5.36 -16.72
C SER A 319 -18.73 -5.42 -17.58
N ARG A 320 -18.32 -6.64 -17.95
CA ARG A 320 -17.26 -6.83 -18.94
C ARG A 320 -17.71 -6.19 -20.25
N LYS A 321 -16.89 -5.31 -20.83
CA LYS A 321 -17.13 -4.73 -22.16
C LYS A 321 -17.28 -5.84 -23.21
N PRO A 322 -18.12 -5.63 -24.24
CA PRO A 322 -18.17 -6.55 -25.38
C PRO A 322 -16.79 -6.65 -26.05
N VAL A 323 -16.55 -7.76 -26.73
CA VAL A 323 -15.37 -7.90 -27.60
C VAL A 323 -15.50 -6.88 -28.73
N ALA A 324 -14.39 -6.21 -29.09
CA ALA A 324 -14.40 -5.23 -30.18
C ALA A 324 -14.76 -5.89 -31.52
N ASP A 325 -15.40 -5.12 -32.40
CA ASP A 325 -15.72 -5.48 -33.78
C ASP A 325 -15.16 -4.41 -34.74
N PRO A 326 -14.20 -4.74 -35.62
CA PRO A 326 -13.61 -6.07 -35.81
C PRO A 326 -12.80 -6.53 -34.59
N ALA A 327 -12.65 -7.85 -34.48
CA ALA A 327 -11.84 -8.46 -33.43
C ALA A 327 -10.41 -7.90 -33.46
N PRO A 328 -9.78 -7.65 -32.28
CA PRO A 328 -8.40 -7.15 -32.23
C PRO A 328 -7.43 -8.19 -32.83
N VAL A 329 -6.44 -7.73 -33.59
CA VAL A 329 -5.41 -8.61 -34.13
C VAL A 329 -4.25 -8.70 -33.14
N TYR A 330 -3.79 -9.92 -32.86
CA TYR A 330 -2.62 -10.16 -32.02
C TYR A 330 -1.37 -9.57 -32.71
N PRO A 331 -0.44 -8.91 -31.99
CA PRO A 331 0.68 -8.20 -32.62
C PRO A 331 1.65 -9.09 -33.42
N GLN A 332 1.69 -10.39 -33.11
CA GLN A 332 2.57 -11.37 -33.75
C GLN A 332 1.75 -12.39 -34.55
N THR A 333 2.25 -12.77 -35.72
CA THR A 333 1.64 -13.83 -36.55
C THR A 333 2.23 -15.21 -36.28
N HIS A 334 3.40 -15.27 -35.61
CA HIS A 334 4.07 -16.50 -35.18
C HIS A 334 4.38 -16.42 -33.68
N LEU A 335 4.00 -17.47 -32.96
CA LEU A 335 4.31 -17.65 -31.55
C LEU A 335 5.24 -18.85 -31.38
N SER A 336 6.37 -18.62 -30.73
CA SER A 336 7.30 -19.68 -30.33
C SER A 336 6.87 -20.35 -29.02
N PHE A 337 7.63 -21.35 -28.57
CA PHE A 337 7.43 -22.05 -27.29
C PHE A 337 7.26 -21.12 -26.08
N LEU A 338 7.81 -19.89 -26.16
CA LEU A 338 7.75 -18.85 -25.12
C LEU A 338 6.34 -18.36 -24.83
N ALA A 339 5.40 -18.50 -25.77
CA ALA A 339 4.01 -18.12 -25.56
C ALA A 339 3.22 -19.14 -24.70
N ASN A 340 3.82 -20.29 -24.37
CA ASN A 340 3.23 -21.37 -23.56
C ASN A 340 1.80 -21.77 -24.02
N VAL A 341 1.62 -21.93 -25.34
CA VAL A 341 0.34 -22.35 -25.92
C VAL A 341 0.20 -23.88 -25.85
N TYR A 342 -0.06 -24.39 -24.65
CA TYR A 342 -0.02 -25.85 -24.39
C TYR A 342 -1.31 -26.59 -24.80
N ASN A 343 -2.48 -25.95 -24.76
CA ASN A 343 -3.76 -26.62 -24.99
C ASN A 343 -4.54 -26.06 -26.19
N GLN A 344 -5.48 -26.86 -26.69
CA GLN A 344 -6.28 -26.55 -27.86
C GLN A 344 -7.08 -25.24 -27.73
N LYS A 345 -7.64 -24.93 -26.55
CA LYS A 345 -8.40 -23.70 -26.33
C LYS A 345 -7.53 -22.44 -26.46
N ALA A 346 -6.29 -22.50 -25.97
CA ALA A 346 -5.34 -21.42 -26.13
C ALA A 346 -4.95 -21.24 -27.62
N ARG A 347 -4.72 -22.35 -28.33
CA ARG A 347 -4.44 -22.34 -29.78
C ARG A 347 -5.59 -21.71 -30.58
N GLU A 348 -6.83 -22.12 -30.32
CA GLU A 348 -8.03 -21.53 -30.93
C GLU A 348 -8.19 -20.03 -30.63
N PHE A 349 -7.87 -19.62 -29.40
CA PHE A 349 -7.87 -18.21 -29.03
C PHE A 349 -6.90 -17.40 -29.89
N TYR A 350 -5.64 -17.83 -30.00
CA TYR A 350 -4.64 -17.09 -30.77
C TYR A 350 -4.95 -17.07 -32.28
N HIS A 351 -5.40 -18.19 -32.84
CA HIS A 351 -5.84 -18.24 -34.25
C HIS A 351 -7.01 -17.30 -34.53
N ARG A 352 -8.00 -17.23 -33.62
CA ARG A 352 -9.12 -16.28 -33.74
C ARG A 352 -8.66 -14.83 -33.85
N TYR A 353 -7.52 -14.50 -33.24
CA TYR A 353 -6.94 -13.16 -33.25
C TYR A 353 -5.77 -13.03 -34.24
N GLY A 354 -5.70 -13.87 -35.28
CA GLY A 354 -4.81 -13.66 -36.42
C GLY A 354 -3.42 -14.28 -36.33
N VAL A 355 -3.11 -15.03 -35.26
CA VAL A 355 -1.88 -15.83 -35.20
C VAL A 355 -1.99 -16.99 -36.17
N GLN A 356 -0.99 -17.18 -37.02
CA GLN A 356 -0.98 -18.19 -38.08
C GLN A 356 -0.19 -19.43 -37.68
N LEU A 357 0.99 -19.24 -37.07
CA LEU A 357 1.88 -20.31 -36.66
C LEU A 357 2.06 -20.28 -35.14
N ILE A 358 1.94 -21.45 -34.51
CA ILE A 358 2.08 -21.61 -33.06
C ILE A 358 2.89 -22.88 -32.81
N ASP A 359 4.14 -22.69 -32.39
CA ASP A 359 5.05 -23.79 -32.04
C ASP A 359 4.54 -24.51 -30.78
N ALA A 360 5.05 -25.73 -30.55
CA ALA A 360 4.74 -26.46 -29.33
C ALA A 360 5.25 -25.69 -28.10
N ALA A 361 4.44 -25.64 -27.04
CA ALA A 361 4.90 -25.14 -25.76
C ALA A 361 6.07 -25.99 -25.25
N TYR A 362 6.98 -25.39 -24.47
CA TYR A 362 8.17 -26.08 -23.99
C TYR A 362 7.85 -27.36 -23.20
N GLU A 363 6.76 -27.33 -22.45
CA GLU A 363 6.23 -28.44 -21.65
C GLU A 363 5.72 -29.62 -22.49
N ALA A 364 5.57 -29.46 -23.82
CA ALA A 364 5.25 -30.56 -24.72
C ALA A 364 6.47 -31.44 -25.06
N HIS A 365 7.68 -31.06 -24.60
CA HIS A 365 8.93 -31.79 -24.79
C HIS A 365 9.33 -32.03 -26.27
N GLU A 366 8.90 -31.14 -27.18
CA GLU A 366 9.24 -31.22 -28.60
C GLU A 366 10.53 -30.45 -28.95
N GLU A 367 10.92 -29.48 -28.12
CA GLU A 367 12.21 -28.78 -28.22
C GLU A 367 13.32 -29.58 -27.52
N LYS A 368 14.24 -30.14 -28.31
CA LYS A 368 15.33 -31.03 -27.84
C LYS A 368 16.68 -30.33 -27.69
N GLY A 369 16.80 -29.08 -28.11
CA GLY A 369 18.02 -28.28 -28.03
C GLY A 369 18.15 -27.49 -26.72
N GLU A 370 19.25 -26.76 -26.58
CA GLU A 370 19.36 -25.74 -25.53
C GLU A 370 18.41 -24.60 -25.86
N VAL A 371 17.47 -24.32 -24.95
CA VAL A 371 16.53 -23.21 -25.09
C VAL A 371 16.78 -22.15 -24.01
N PRO A 372 16.62 -20.86 -24.33
CA PRO A 372 16.67 -19.81 -23.33
C PRO A 372 15.48 -19.95 -22.38
N VAL A 373 15.77 -20.25 -21.12
CA VAL A 373 14.75 -20.42 -20.05
C VAL A 373 14.40 -19.08 -19.38
N MET A 374 15.24 -18.05 -19.55
CA MET A 374 14.99 -16.67 -19.13
C MET A 374 15.50 -15.72 -20.22
N ILE A 375 14.63 -14.86 -20.74
CA ILE A 375 14.92 -13.90 -21.82
C ILE A 375 14.93 -12.49 -21.27
#